data_AF-A0AA88JSN2-F1
#
_entry.id   AF-A0AA88JSN2-F1
#
_cell.length_a   1.000
_cell.length_b   1.000
_cell.length_c   1.000
_cell.angle_alpha   90.00
_cell.angle_beta   90.00
_cell.angle_gamma   90.00
#
_symmetry.space_group_name_H-M   'P 1'
#
loop_
_entity.id
_entity.type
_entity.pdbx_description
1 polymer ?
#
loop_
_entity_poly.entity_id
_entity_poly.type
_entity_poly.pdbx_seq_one_letter_code
_entity_poly.pdbx_strand_id
1 'polypeptide(L)'
;MENESSFADNYALKIEVPSFKYLESTWRNWRIWAIDHHVENGMVRLNVFAEPADGDEAKLEQSFHFMLDKEGCKASERFLAFCVACGIRDEISNTRELLGRFFSMRNDGKYAIDFMPFEPRKVVA
;
A
#
# COMPACT_ATOMS: atom_id res chain seq x y z
N MET A 1 13.74 41.45 34.05
CA MET A 1 14.23 40.07 33.85
C MET A 1 13.12 39.15 34.27
N GLU A 2 12.31 38.70 33.31
CA GLU A 2 11.26 37.72 33.55
C GLU A 2 11.88 36.33 33.50
N ASN A 3 11.65 35.53 34.54
CA ASN A 3 12.08 34.15 34.60
C ASN A 3 11.18 33.33 33.67
N GLU A 4 11.73 32.86 32.56
CA GLU A 4 11.14 31.78 31.77
C GLU A 4 11.14 30.51 32.63
N SER A 5 10.02 30.19 33.25
CA SER A 5 9.82 28.90 33.89
C SER A 5 9.81 27.82 32.81
N SER A 6 10.83 26.97 32.76
CA SER A 6 10.88 25.87 31.79
C SER A 6 9.69 24.93 31.99
N PHE A 7 8.85 24.85 30.96
CA PHE A 7 7.54 24.20 30.95
C PHE A 7 7.60 22.65 30.90
N ALA A 8 8.68 22.01 31.37
CA ALA A 8 9.05 20.69 30.83
C ALA A 8 9.02 19.47 31.77
N ASP A 9 9.11 19.58 33.10
CA ASP A 9 9.60 18.41 33.88
C ASP A 9 8.56 17.54 34.61
N ASN A 10 7.28 17.92 34.67
CA ASN A 10 6.33 17.27 35.62
C ASN A 10 5.01 16.74 35.05
N TYR A 11 4.89 16.51 33.75
CA TYR A 11 3.73 15.78 33.21
C TYR A 11 3.96 14.27 33.22
N ALA A 12 3.25 13.55 34.08
CA ALA A 12 3.18 12.09 34.03
C ALA A 12 2.40 11.67 32.77
N LEU A 13 3.12 11.47 31.66
CA LEU A 13 2.57 10.98 30.41
C LEU A 13 2.22 9.50 30.55
N LYS A 14 0.92 9.19 30.53
CA LYS A 14 0.41 7.82 30.33
C LYS A 14 -0.02 7.65 28.89
N ILE A 15 0.97 7.52 27.99
CA ILE A 15 0.71 7.20 26.59
C ILE A 15 0.65 5.68 26.47
N GLU A 16 -0.52 5.16 26.11
CA GLU A 16 -0.67 3.76 25.74
C GLU A 16 -0.19 3.57 24.30
N VAL A 17 0.89 2.81 24.12
CA VAL A 17 1.42 2.49 22.79
C VAL A 17 0.70 1.23 22.28
N PRO A 18 -0.13 1.33 21.23
CA PRO A 18 -0.83 0.17 20.71
C PRO A 18 0.14 -0.85 20.12
N SER A 19 -0.21 -2.15 20.16
CA SER A 19 0.64 -3.18 19.56
C SER A 19 0.70 -3.00 18.04
N PHE A 20 1.90 -2.85 17.49
CA PHE A 20 2.12 -2.69 16.05
C PHE A 20 2.17 -4.04 15.32
N LYS A 21 1.21 -4.94 15.58
CA LYS A 21 1.16 -6.28 14.94
C LYS A 21 1.22 -6.23 13.40
N TYR A 22 0.78 -5.13 12.78
CA TYR A 22 0.91 -4.94 11.34
C TYR A 22 2.38 -4.82 10.89
N LEU A 23 3.29 -4.30 11.72
CA LEU A 23 4.74 -4.30 11.45
C LEU A 23 5.35 -5.70 11.52
N GLU A 24 4.73 -6.61 12.28
CA GLU A 24 5.13 -8.02 12.40
C GLU A 24 4.63 -8.86 11.21
N SER A 25 3.75 -8.31 10.37
CA SER A 25 3.25 -9.03 9.20
C SER A 25 4.36 -9.23 8.16
N THR A 26 4.46 -10.45 7.66
CA THR A 26 5.48 -10.83 6.68
C THR A 26 5.16 -10.26 5.30
N TRP A 27 6.18 -9.69 4.67
CA TRP A 27 6.11 -9.27 3.28
C TRP A 27 5.92 -10.47 2.34
N ARG A 28 5.11 -10.27 1.31
CA ARG A 28 4.83 -11.29 0.29
C ARG A 28 4.80 -10.65 -1.08
N ASN A 29 5.18 -11.42 -2.09
CA ASN A 29 5.23 -10.98 -3.47
C ASN A 29 3.97 -11.34 -4.23
N TRP A 30 3.54 -10.43 -5.08
CA TRP A 30 2.29 -10.50 -5.82
C TRP A 30 2.49 -10.07 -7.27
N ARG A 31 1.72 -10.68 -8.16
CA ARG A 31 1.60 -10.29 -9.57
C ARG A 31 0.18 -9.82 -9.84
N ILE A 32 0.05 -8.65 -10.48
CA ILE A 32 -1.26 -8.14 -10.91
C ILE A 32 -1.69 -8.91 -12.15
N TRP A 33 -2.84 -9.57 -12.09
CA TRP A 33 -3.36 -10.37 -13.22
C TRP A 33 -4.60 -9.74 -13.87
N ALA A 34 -5.37 -8.94 -13.13
CA ALA A 34 -6.51 -8.21 -13.68
C ALA A 34 -6.73 -6.87 -12.98
N ILE A 35 -7.45 -6.00 -13.68
CA ILE A 35 -7.95 -4.72 -13.18
C ILE A 35 -9.38 -4.53 -13.66
N ASP A 36 -10.20 -3.84 -12.86
CA ASP A 36 -11.56 -3.47 -13.22
C ASP A 36 -11.91 -2.07 -12.68
N HIS A 37 -12.87 -1.40 -13.30
CA HIS A 37 -13.28 -0.04 -12.93
C HIS A 37 -14.78 0.04 -12.74
N HIS A 38 -15.22 0.66 -11.65
CA HIS A 38 -16.61 1.04 -11.46
C HIS A 38 -16.71 2.51 -11.13
N VAL A 39 -17.77 3.15 -11.62
CA VAL A 39 -18.10 4.52 -11.23
C VAL A 39 -19.12 4.45 -10.09
N GLU A 40 -18.76 5.03 -8.95
CA GLU A 40 -19.60 5.03 -7.74
C GLU A 40 -19.61 6.44 -7.14
N ASN A 41 -20.80 7.01 -6.94
CA ASN A 41 -20.99 8.33 -6.33
C ASN A 41 -20.12 9.45 -6.92
N GLY A 42 -19.86 9.36 -8.22
CA GLY A 42 -19.07 10.35 -8.92
C GLY A 42 -17.55 10.21 -8.75
N MET A 43 -17.06 9.10 -8.20
CA MET A 43 -15.65 8.70 -8.18
C MET A 43 -15.43 7.42 -8.99
N VAL A 44 -14.19 7.14 -9.37
CA VAL A 44 -13.81 5.89 -10.03
C VAL A 44 -13.19 4.96 -8.98
N ARG A 45 -13.83 3.82 -8.75
CA ARG A 45 -13.29 2.70 -7.99
C ARG A 45 -12.49 1.80 -8.93
N LEU A 46 -11.18 1.80 -8.77
CA LEU A 46 -10.26 0.87 -9.42
C LEU A 46 -10.11 -0.37 -8.55
N ASN A 47 -10.54 -1.53 -9.05
CA ASN A 47 -10.24 -2.83 -8.46
C ASN A 47 -8.98 -3.38 -9.11
N VAL A 48 -8.06 -3.86 -8.28
CA VAL A 48 -6.86 -4.57 -8.72
C VAL A 48 -6.89 -5.97 -8.14
N PHE A 49 -6.65 -6.95 -9.00
CA PHE A 49 -6.61 -8.37 -8.65
C PHE A 49 -5.19 -8.88 -8.80
N ALA A 50 -4.70 -9.55 -7.77
CA ALA A 50 -3.36 -10.09 -7.74
C ALA A 50 -3.32 -11.53 -7.25
N GLU A 51 -2.34 -12.25 -7.76
CA GLU A 51 -2.03 -13.63 -7.40
C GLU A 51 -0.63 -13.69 -6.75
N PRO A 52 -0.34 -14.71 -5.93
CA PRO A 52 0.99 -14.91 -5.38
C PRO A 52 2.05 -15.04 -6.48
N ALA A 53 3.11 -14.22 -6.44
CA ALA A 53 4.18 -14.29 -7.44
C ALA A 53 5.15 -15.46 -7.21
N ASP A 54 5.16 -16.03 -6.00
CA ASP A 54 6.08 -17.10 -5.60
C ASP A 54 5.56 -18.51 -5.97
N GLY A 55 4.45 -18.63 -6.71
CA GLY A 55 3.84 -19.93 -7.07
C GLY A 55 3.23 -20.69 -5.90
N ASP A 56 3.01 -20.03 -4.76
CA ASP A 56 2.36 -20.60 -3.58
C ASP A 56 0.84 -20.69 -3.80
N GLU A 57 0.40 -21.75 -4.48
CA GLU A 57 -1.00 -22.01 -4.86
C GLU A 57 -1.95 -22.17 -3.64
N ALA A 58 -1.41 -22.34 -2.43
CA ALA A 58 -2.22 -22.44 -1.21
C ALA A 58 -2.88 -21.10 -0.84
N LYS A 59 -2.47 -19.98 -1.45
CA LYS A 59 -3.02 -18.66 -1.18
C LYS A 59 -3.96 -18.20 -2.29
N LEU A 60 -5.15 -17.81 -1.84
CA LEU A 60 -6.21 -17.26 -2.67
C LEU A 60 -5.78 -15.93 -3.30
N GLU A 61 -6.32 -15.67 -4.48
CA GLU A 61 -6.25 -14.38 -5.14
C GLU A 61 -6.69 -13.26 -4.18
N GLN A 62 -5.98 -12.12 -4.24
CA GLN A 62 -6.30 -10.96 -3.44
C GLN A 62 -6.88 -9.87 -4.34
N SER A 63 -7.92 -9.19 -3.86
CA SER A 63 -8.42 -7.98 -4.48
C SER A 63 -8.25 -6.79 -3.54
N PHE A 64 -7.91 -5.63 -4.10
CA PHE A 64 -7.86 -4.37 -3.39
C PHE A 64 -8.42 -3.26 -4.27
N HIS A 65 -9.08 -2.30 -3.63
CA HIS A 65 -9.79 -1.23 -4.30
C HIS A 65 -9.18 0.13 -3.98
N PHE A 66 -9.04 0.98 -4.99
CA PHE A 66 -8.56 2.34 -4.85
C PHE A 66 -9.62 3.29 -5.38
N MET A 67 -9.79 4.42 -4.70
CA MET A 67 -10.66 5.49 -5.16
C MET A 67 -9.81 6.53 -5.88
N LEU A 68 -10.21 6.84 -7.11
CA LEU A 68 -9.67 7.89 -7.95
C LEU A 68 -10.75 8.95 -8.16
N ASP A 69 -10.34 10.20 -8.37
CA ASP A 69 -11.26 11.18 -8.91
C ASP A 69 -11.66 10.83 -10.35
N LYS A 70 -12.71 11.47 -10.87
CA LYS A 70 -13.25 11.18 -12.21
C LYS A 70 -12.27 11.51 -13.32
N GLU A 71 -11.46 12.53 -13.07
CA GLU A 71 -10.47 13.06 -13.99
C GLU A 71 -9.16 12.25 -13.97
N GLY A 72 -9.00 11.30 -13.03
CA GLY A 72 -7.77 10.53 -12.84
C GLY A 72 -6.57 11.37 -12.41
N CYS A 73 -6.82 12.60 -11.94
CA CYS A 73 -5.82 13.59 -11.57
C CYS A 73 -5.45 13.53 -10.09
N LYS A 74 -6.30 12.92 -9.24
CA LYS A 74 -6.06 12.76 -7.81
C LYS A 74 -6.30 11.33 -7.40
N ALA A 75 -5.38 10.83 -6.58
CA ALA A 75 -5.47 9.52 -5.98
C ALA A 75 -5.03 9.55 -4.52
N SER A 76 -5.49 8.55 -3.75
CA SER A 76 -5.05 8.37 -2.37
C SER A 76 -3.54 8.09 -2.29
N GLU A 77 -2.90 8.48 -1.18
CA GLU A 77 -1.50 8.13 -0.90
C GLU A 77 -1.26 6.61 -0.97
N ARG A 78 -2.26 5.82 -0.58
CA ARG A 78 -2.22 4.36 -0.68
C ARG A 78 -2.08 3.87 -2.12
N PHE A 79 -2.82 4.49 -3.06
CA PHE A 79 -2.70 4.17 -4.48
C PHE A 79 -1.36 4.63 -5.04
N LEU A 80 -0.88 5.82 -4.67
CA LEU A 80 0.42 6.31 -5.12
C LEU A 80 1.56 5.40 -4.64
N ALA A 81 1.55 4.99 -3.38
CA ALA A 81 2.52 4.03 -2.84
C ALA A 81 2.46 2.67 -3.56
N PHE A 82 1.26 2.20 -3.88
CA PHE A 82 1.06 1.00 -4.69
C PHE A 82 1.65 1.14 -6.11
N CYS A 83 1.40 2.26 -6.80
CA CYS A 83 2.00 2.55 -8.10
C CYS A 83 3.55 2.56 -8.03
N VAL A 84 4.10 3.19 -7.00
CA VAL A 84 5.56 3.20 -6.75
C VAL A 84 6.09 1.79 -6.49
N ALA A 85 5.40 0.97 -5.71
CA ALA A 85 5.75 -0.44 -5.51
C ALA A 85 5.74 -1.23 -6.83
N CYS A 86 4.82 -0.92 -7.73
CA CYS A 86 4.75 -1.51 -9.07
C CYS A 86 5.82 -0.97 -10.05
N GLY A 87 6.69 -0.05 -9.62
CA GLY A 87 7.73 0.53 -10.47
C GLY A 87 7.26 1.68 -11.37
N ILE A 88 6.09 2.27 -11.11
CA ILE A 88 5.65 3.53 -11.75
C ILE A 88 6.28 4.69 -10.97
N ARG A 89 6.84 5.68 -11.65
CA ARG A 89 7.61 6.77 -11.02
C ARG A 89 7.10 8.16 -11.33
N ASP A 90 6.67 8.39 -12.57
CA ASP A 90 6.32 9.73 -13.04
C ASP A 90 4.80 9.87 -13.18
N GLU A 91 4.22 9.14 -14.12
CA GLU A 91 2.79 9.17 -14.40
C GLU A 91 2.24 7.79 -14.75
N ILE A 92 0.93 7.64 -14.60
CA ILE A 92 0.17 6.52 -15.17
C ILE A 92 -0.91 7.13 -16.06
N SER A 93 -0.77 6.92 -17.37
CA SER A 93 -1.72 7.43 -18.36
C SER A 93 -2.91 6.48 -18.54
N ASN A 94 -2.69 5.20 -18.25
CA ASN A 94 -3.67 4.15 -18.38
C ASN A 94 -3.49 3.09 -17.28
N THR A 95 -4.55 2.75 -16.56
CA THR A 95 -4.51 1.74 -15.50
C THR A 95 -4.10 0.35 -15.99
N ARG A 96 -4.26 0.04 -17.29
CA ARG A 96 -3.74 -1.20 -17.91
C ARG A 96 -2.23 -1.33 -17.81
N GLU A 97 -1.50 -0.24 -17.62
CA GLU A 97 -0.06 -0.27 -17.36
C GLU A 97 0.27 -1.04 -16.08
N LEU A 98 -0.68 -1.25 -15.17
CA LEU A 98 -0.52 -2.08 -13.96
C LEU A 98 -0.50 -3.57 -14.26
N LEU A 99 -1.08 -4.03 -15.37
CA LEU A 99 -1.22 -5.46 -15.66
C LEU A 99 0.15 -6.13 -15.80
N GLY A 100 0.32 -7.28 -15.13
CA GLY A 100 1.56 -8.04 -15.13
C GLY A 100 2.68 -7.45 -14.27
N ARG A 101 2.48 -6.28 -13.63
CA ARG A 101 3.48 -5.73 -12.72
C ARG A 101 3.52 -6.51 -11.41
N PHE A 102 4.69 -6.48 -10.81
CA PHE A 102 4.99 -7.14 -9.55
C PHE A 102 5.15 -6.12 -8.43
N PHE A 103 4.76 -6.51 -7.23
CA PHE A 103 4.93 -5.70 -6.02
C PHE A 103 5.03 -6.62 -4.80
N SER A 104 5.50 -6.07 -3.69
CA SER A 104 5.44 -6.73 -2.39
C SER A 104 4.44 -6.03 -1.48
N MET A 105 3.72 -6.81 -0.68
CA MET A 105 2.68 -6.32 0.23
C MET A 105 2.71 -7.08 1.55
N ARG A 106 2.29 -6.39 2.61
CA ARG A 106 1.99 -6.97 3.92
C ARG A 106 0.63 -6.47 4.41
N ASN A 107 0.11 -7.03 5.51
CA ASN A 107 -1.11 -6.51 6.18
C ASN A 107 -2.28 -6.17 5.21
N ASP A 108 -2.46 -7.01 4.18
CA ASP A 108 -3.47 -6.87 3.12
C ASP A 108 -3.48 -5.50 2.41
N GLY A 109 -2.36 -4.78 2.42
CA GLY A 109 -2.24 -3.48 1.76
C GLY A 109 -3.13 -2.41 2.38
N LYS A 110 -3.40 -2.52 3.68
CA LYS A 110 -4.32 -1.61 4.38
C LYS A 110 -3.82 -0.16 4.38
N TYR A 111 -2.51 0.05 4.50
CA TYR A 111 -1.89 1.36 4.56
C TYR A 111 -0.91 1.60 3.41
N ALA A 112 -0.53 2.86 3.15
CA ALA A 112 0.45 3.20 2.11
C ALA A 112 1.83 2.54 2.36
N ILE A 113 2.23 2.42 3.63
CA ILE A 113 3.49 1.77 4.05
C ILE A 113 3.47 0.23 3.89
N ASP A 114 2.34 -0.35 3.51
CA ASP A 114 2.19 -1.79 3.35
C ASP A 114 2.50 -2.25 1.92
N PHE A 115 3.01 -1.36 1.07
CA PHE A 115 3.46 -1.64 -0.29
C PHE A 115 4.93 -1.30 -0.45
N MET A 116 5.69 -2.17 -1.11
CA MET A 116 7.08 -1.91 -1.48
C MET A 116 7.42 -2.58 -2.82
N PRO A 117 8.52 -2.17 -3.49
CA PRO A 117 8.99 -2.84 -4.70
C PRO A 117 9.14 -4.34 -4.52
N PHE A 118 8.86 -5.10 -5.58
CA PHE A 118 9.06 -6.55 -5.58
C PHE A 118 10.48 -6.91 -5.15
N GLU A 119 10.60 -7.71 -4.10
CA GLU A 119 11.87 -8.27 -3.66
C GLU A 119 11.92 -9.76 -4.03
N PRO A 120 12.75 -10.16 -5.02
CA PRO A 120 12.93 -11.56 -5.32
C PRO A 120 13.48 -12.27 -4.09
N ARG A 121 12.86 -13.38 -3.69
CA ARG A 121 13.45 -14.23 -2.64
C ARG A 121 14.85 -14.63 -3.11
N LYS A 122 15.86 -14.38 -2.28
CA LYS A 122 17.19 -14.94 -2.52
C LYS A 122 17.06 -16.45 -2.51
N VAL A 123 17.24 -17.07 -3.66
CA VAL A 123 17.46 -18.52 -3.72
C VAL A 123 18.81 -18.76 -3.06
N VAL A 124 18.80 -19.34 -1.87
CA VAL A 124 20.03 -19.84 -1.25
C VAL A 124 20.38 -21.10 -2.04
N ALA A 125 21.39 -20.98 -2.90
CA ALA A 125 21.95 -22.10 -3.65
C ALA A 125 22.70 -23.06 -2.73
#